data_AF-A0A2K3UUC8-F1
#
_entry.id   AF-A0A2K3UUC8-F1
#
_cell.length_a   1.000
_cell.length_b   1.000
_cell.length_c   1.000
_cell.angle_alpha   90.00
_cell.angle_beta   90.00
_cell.angle_gamma   90.00
#
_symmetry.space_group_name_H-M   'P 1'
#
loop_
_entity.id
_entity.type
_entity.pdbx_description
1 polymer ?
#
loop_
_entity_poly.entity_id
_entity_poly.type
_entity_poly.pdbx_seq_one_letter_code
_entity_poly.pdbx_strand_id
1 'polypeptide(L)'
;MNVLAPLLLLLAAALDVASNALLKRSDGFRRLRPGLLALALILLAFWLLGLSLRSVPLATAYATWGGLGLALTALLSRRLDGTRLNPVAWAGLGLIALSVLILHSAH
;
A
#
# COMPACT_ATOMS: atom_id res chain seq x y z
N MET A 1 -19.47 -9.89 9.87
CA MET A 1 -18.35 -9.19 9.18
C MET A 1 -17.96 -10.03 7.98
N ASN A 2 -18.09 -9.50 6.76
CA ASN A 2 -17.79 -10.28 5.55
C ASN A 2 -16.26 -10.45 5.46
N VAL A 3 -15.75 -11.66 5.71
CA VAL A 3 -14.31 -11.98 5.82
C VAL A 3 -13.52 -11.60 4.56
N LEU A 4 -14.23 -11.39 3.45
CA LEU A 4 -13.69 -11.01 2.16
C LEU A 4 -13.07 -9.60 2.15
N ALA A 5 -13.63 -8.64 2.88
CA ALA A 5 -13.17 -7.24 2.82
C ALA A 5 -11.71 -7.02 3.29
N PRO A 6 -11.26 -7.53 4.45
CA PRO A 6 -9.86 -7.41 4.85
C PRO A 6 -8.91 -8.16 3.90
N LEU A 7 -9.37 -9.25 3.29
CA LEU A 7 -8.58 -10.04 2.33
C LEU A 7 -8.39 -9.26 1.02
N LEU A 8 -9.42 -8.55 0.55
CA LEU A 8 -9.34 -7.61 -0.57
C LEU A 8 -8.37 -6.46 -0.28
N LEU A 9 -8.40 -5.89 0.93
CA LEU A 9 -7.47 -4.82 1.34
C LEU A 9 -6.02 -5.29 1.39
N LEU A 10 -5.77 -6.49 1.93
CA LEU A 10 -4.43 -7.10 1.93
C LEU A 10 -3.92 -7.34 0.50
N LEU A 11 -4.77 -7.87 -0.38
CA LEU A 11 -4.40 -8.08 -1.78
C LEU A 11 -4.17 -6.76 -2.52
N ALA A 12 -4.99 -5.74 -2.26
CA ALA A 12 -4.81 -4.39 -2.80
C ALA A 12 -3.48 -3.77 -2.34
N ALA A 13 -3.12 -3.94 -1.07
CA ALA A 13 -1.83 -3.46 -0.55
C ALA A 13 -0.64 -4.22 -1.17
N ALA A 14 -0.75 -5.53 -1.37
CA ALA A 14 0.29 -6.32 -2.02
C ALA A 14 0.52 -5.88 -3.48
N LEU A 15 -0.56 -5.62 -4.23
CA LEU A 15 -0.48 -5.10 -5.60
C LEU A 15 0.08 -3.69 -5.66
N ASP A 16 -0.26 -2.83 -4.71
CA ASP A 16 0.31 -1.48 -4.59
C ASP A 16 1.84 -1.54 -4.36
N VAL A 17 2.30 -2.39 -3.45
CA VAL A 17 3.73 -2.62 -3.21
C VAL A 17 4.43 -3.14 -4.46
N ALA A 18 3.82 -4.09 -5.18
CA ALA A 18 4.35 -4.60 -6.44
C ALA A 18 4.39 -3.53 -7.53
N SER A 19 3.37 -2.68 -7.61
CA SER A 19 3.31 -1.51 -8.48
C SER A 19 4.46 -0.55 -8.19
N ASN A 20 4.68 -0.17 -6.93
CA ASN A 20 5.75 0.73 -6.52
C ASN A 20 7.14 0.16 -6.87
N ALA A 21 7.33 -1.16 -6.71
CA ALA A 21 8.57 -1.83 -7.10
C ALA A 21 8.83 -1.73 -8.62
N LEU A 22 7.79 -1.95 -9.43
CA LEU A 22 7.86 -1.84 -10.89
C LEU A 22 8.01 -0.39 -11.36
N LEU A 23 7.34 0.55 -10.71
CA LEU A 23 7.45 1.97 -10.97
C LEU A 23 8.88 2.44 -10.75
N LYS A 24 9.52 1.99 -9.67
CA LYS A 24 10.94 2.28 -9.44
C LYS A 24 11.84 1.70 -10.53
N ARG A 25 11.59 0.45 -10.96
CA ARG A 25 12.30 -0.18 -12.09
C ARG A 25 12.05 0.50 -13.43
N SER A 26 10.99 1.30 -13.55
CA SER A 26 10.70 2.04 -14.78
C SER A 26 11.63 3.21 -15.04
N ASP A 27 12.43 3.64 -14.04
CA ASP A 27 13.28 4.83 -14.11
C ASP A 27 12.47 6.05 -14.58
N GLY A 28 11.37 6.34 -13.88
CA GLY A 28 10.47 7.45 -14.23
C GLY A 28 9.85 7.29 -15.62
N PHE A 29 9.38 6.08 -15.95
CA PHE A 29 8.80 5.71 -17.25
C PHE A 29 9.75 5.68 -18.46
N ARG A 30 11.06 5.88 -18.28
CA ARG A 30 12.06 5.65 -19.36
C ARG A 30 12.00 4.22 -19.89
N ARG A 31 11.72 3.24 -19.00
CA ARG A 31 11.41 1.86 -19.38
C ARG A 31 9.89 1.67 -19.37
N LEU A 32 9.29 1.73 -20.56
CA LEU A 32 7.84 1.68 -20.71
C LEU A 32 7.22 0.37 -20.21
N ARG A 33 7.85 -0.78 -20.44
CA ARG A 33 7.31 -2.10 -20.02
C ARG A 33 7.03 -2.19 -18.51
N PRO A 34 8.01 -1.95 -17.61
CA PRO A 34 7.74 -1.94 -16.17
C PRO A 34 6.85 -0.78 -15.73
N GLY A 35 6.89 0.38 -16.41
CA GLY A 35 6.00 1.51 -16.10
C GLY A 35 4.52 1.21 -16.39
N LEU A 36 4.21 0.63 -17.55
CA LEU A 36 2.86 0.22 -17.91
C LEU A 36 2.35 -0.91 -16.99
N LEU A 37 3.22 -1.86 -16.62
CA LEU A 37 2.84 -2.91 -15.68
C LEU A 37 2.56 -2.35 -14.28
N ALA A 38 3.34 -1.36 -13.81
CA ALA A 38 3.06 -0.65 -12.56
C ALA A 38 1.67 0.02 -12.61
N LEU A 39 1.37 0.75 -13.69
CA LEU A 39 0.06 1.37 -13.88
C LEU A 39 -1.09 0.34 -13.87
N ALA A 40 -0.92 -0.80 -14.53
CA ALA A 40 -1.93 -1.86 -14.50
C ALA A 40 -2.16 -2.42 -13.09
N LEU A 41 -1.09 -2.62 -12.31
CA LEU A 41 -1.18 -3.15 -10.94
C LEU A 41 -1.82 -2.16 -9.97
N ILE A 42 -1.48 -0.88 -10.04
CA ILE A 42 -2.12 0.12 -9.16
C ILE A 42 -3.61 0.29 -9.50
N LEU A 43 -3.99 0.23 -10.78
CA LEU A 43 -5.39 0.25 -11.17
C LEU A 43 -6.15 -0.97 -10.62
N LEU A 44 -5.53 -2.16 -10.68
CA LEU A 44 -6.09 -3.37 -10.09
C LEU A 44 -6.21 -3.27 -8.56
N ALA A 45 -5.19 -2.72 -7.89
CA ALA A 45 -5.21 -2.45 -6.45
C ALA A 45 -6.36 -1.51 -6.07
N PHE A 46 -6.53 -0.43 -6.83
CA PHE A 46 -7.58 0.56 -6.61
C PHE A 46 -8.98 -0.02 -6.86
N TRP A 47 -9.12 -0.93 -7.83
CA TRP A 47 -10.36 -1.64 -8.06
C TRP A 47 -10.73 -2.57 -6.89
N LEU A 48 -9.76 -3.32 -6.35
CA LEU A 48 -9.96 -4.16 -5.16
C LEU A 48 -10.30 -3.33 -3.91
N LEU A 49 -9.66 -2.18 -3.74
CA LEU A 49 -10.02 -1.20 -2.71
C LEU A 49 -11.49 -0.82 -2.88
N GLY A 50 -11.91 -0.43 -4.09
CA GLY A 50 -13.31 -0.09 -4.40
C GLY A 50 -14.30 -1.21 -4.08
N LEU A 51 -13.93 -2.48 -4.26
CA LEU A 51 -14.76 -3.61 -3.86
C LEU A 51 -14.88 -3.74 -2.33
N SER A 52 -13.81 -3.47 -1.59
CA SER A 52 -13.82 -3.50 -0.11
C SER A 52 -14.72 -2.44 0.52
N LEU A 53 -14.92 -1.30 -0.19
CA LEU A 53 -15.79 -0.21 0.26
C LEU A 53 -17.26 -0.60 0.39
N ARG A 54 -17.68 -1.71 -0.22
CA ARG A 54 -19.04 -2.25 -0.06
C ARG A 54 -19.30 -2.79 1.35
N SER A 55 -18.26 -3.01 2.15
CA SER A 55 -18.37 -3.62 3.48
C SER A 55 -17.59 -2.90 4.57
N VAL A 56 -16.70 -1.97 4.20
CA VAL A 56 -15.83 -1.23 5.14
C VAL A 56 -15.97 0.26 4.86
N PRO A 57 -16.09 1.11 5.90
CA PRO A 57 -16.08 2.56 5.73
C PRO A 57 -14.85 3.04 4.95
N LEU A 58 -15.03 4.05 4.09
CA LEU A 58 -13.96 4.59 3.25
C LEU A 58 -12.73 4.99 4.07
N ALA A 59 -12.92 5.64 5.22
CA ALA A 59 -11.83 6.07 6.08
C ALA A 59 -10.99 4.90 6.58
N THR A 60 -11.62 3.83 7.09
CA THR A 60 -10.92 2.62 7.56
C THR A 60 -10.23 1.91 6.40
N ALA A 61 -10.89 1.74 5.26
CA ALA A 61 -10.32 1.09 4.08
C ALA A 61 -9.07 1.83 3.57
N TYR A 62 -9.13 3.16 3.44
CA TYR A 62 -7.99 3.98 3.01
C TYR A 62 -6.85 3.97 4.02
N ALA A 63 -7.16 4.06 5.32
CA ALA A 63 -6.16 3.98 6.37
C ALA A 63 -5.42 2.65 6.31
N THR A 64 -6.16 1.53 6.24
CA THR A 64 -5.57 0.19 6.17
C THR A 64 -4.77 -0.01 4.89
N TRP A 65 -5.34 0.28 3.72
CA TRP A 65 -4.65 0.10 2.43
C TRP A 65 -3.42 1.00 2.30
N GLY A 66 -3.59 2.30 2.51
CA GLY A 66 -2.51 3.29 2.39
C GLY A 66 -1.42 3.08 3.45
N GLY A 67 -1.80 2.78 4.69
CA GLY A 67 -0.85 2.53 5.77
C GLY A 67 -0.01 1.27 5.54
N LEU A 68 -0.65 0.16 5.15
CA LEU A 68 0.05 -1.08 4.79
C LEU A 68 0.93 -0.89 3.55
N GLY A 69 0.38 -0.31 2.48
CA GLY A 69 1.10 -0.07 1.23
C GLY A 69 2.36 0.77 1.45
N LEU A 70 2.24 1.86 2.21
CA LEU A 70 3.37 2.73 2.56
C LEU A 70 4.42 2.01 3.42
N ALA A 71 3.98 1.31 4.48
CA ALA A 71 4.90 0.61 5.37
C ALA A 71 5.67 -0.51 4.65
N LEU A 72 4.97 -1.32 3.86
CA LEU A 72 5.58 -2.40 3.09
C LEU A 72 6.49 -1.86 1.99
N THR A 73 6.10 -0.77 1.32
CA THR A 73 6.95 -0.13 0.29
C THR A 73 8.22 0.44 0.91
N ALA A 74 8.15 1.09 2.07
CA ALA A 74 9.33 1.59 2.78
C ALA A 74 10.29 0.46 3.18
N LEU A 75 9.76 -0.66 3.67
CA LEU A 75 10.54 -1.87 3.98
C LEU A 75 11.16 -2.49 2.71
N LEU A 76 10.42 -2.48 1.61
CA LEU A 76 10.90 -2.98 0.32
C LEU A 76 12.02 -2.10 -0.23
N SER A 77 11.91 -0.77 -0.17
CA SER A 77 12.96 0.16 -0.59
C SER A 77 14.25 -0.02 0.21
N ARG A 78 14.16 -0.34 1.50
CA ARG A 78 15.34 -0.70 2.29
C ARG A 78 16.04 -1.96 1.74
N ARG A 79 15.29 -2.96 1.26
CA ARG A 79 15.87 -4.19 0.68
C ARG A 79 16.38 -4.00 -0.74
N LEU A 80 15.66 -3.26 -1.59
CA LEU A 80 15.99 -3.08 -3.01
C LEU A 80 17.13 -2.08 -3.22
N ASP A 81 17.14 -1.00 -2.44
CA ASP A 81 18.03 0.13 -2.67
C ASP A 81 19.12 0.26 -1.59
N GLY A 82 19.10 -0.59 -0.57
CA GLY A 82 19.99 -0.50 0.59
C GLY A 82 19.76 0.74 1.46
N THR A 83 18.67 1.49 1.22
CA THR A 83 18.38 2.74 1.92
C THR A 83 18.24 2.49 3.42
N ARG A 84 19.12 3.10 4.23
CA ARG A 84 19.01 3.03 5.69
C ARG A 84 17.88 3.94 6.15
N LEU A 85 16.84 3.34 6.73
CA LEU A 85 15.80 4.10 7.41
C LEU A 85 16.39 4.72 8.68
N ASN A 86 16.41 6.05 8.75
CA ASN A 86 16.82 6.78 9.95
C ASN A 86 15.75 6.64 11.07
N PRO A 87 16.06 6.99 12.32
CA PRO A 87 15.11 6.88 13.43
C PRO A 87 13.80 7.65 13.20
N VAL A 88 13.84 8.76 12.47
CA VAL A 88 12.67 9.57 12.12
C VAL A 88 11.72 8.80 11.18
N ALA A 89 12.26 8.10 10.17
CA ALA A 89 11.46 7.27 9.28
C ALA A 89 10.77 6.13 10.03
N TRP A 90 11.45 5.53 11.01
CA TRP A 90 10.84 4.53 11.90
C TRP A 90 9.72 5.09 12.76
N ALA A 91 9.90 6.30 13.32
CA ALA A 91 8.84 6.99 14.06
C ALA A 91 7.63 7.27 13.16
N GLY A 92 7.86 7.72 11.92
CA GLY A 92 6.81 7.92 10.93
C GLY A 92 6.03 6.65 10.61
N LEU A 93 6.72 5.52 10.39
CA LEU A 93 6.10 4.21 10.20
C LEU A 93 5.26 3.78 11.42
N GLY A 94 5.76 4.04 12.63
CA GLY A 94 5.02 3.81 13.87
C GLY A 94 3.72 4.64 13.95
N LEU A 95 3.78 5.92 13.57
CA LEU A 95 2.60 6.81 13.54
C LEU A 95 1.57 6.36 12.49
N ILE A 96 2.02 5.88 11.32
CA ILE A 96 1.14 5.32 10.30
C ILE A 96 0.41 4.10 10.86
N ALA A 97 1.13 3.16 11.48
CA ALA A 97 0.53 1.98 12.09
C ALA A 97 -0.47 2.37 13.20
N LEU A 98 -0.12 3.33 14.05
CA LEU A 98 -1.00 3.84 15.10
C LEU A 98 -2.29 4.45 14.55
N SER A 99 -2.18 5.26 13.48
CA SER A 99 -3.33 5.85 12.79
C SER A 99 -4.29 4.77 12.30
N VAL A 100 -3.79 3.70 11.68
CA VAL A 100 -4.61 2.56 11.22
C VAL A 100 -5.32 1.88 12.37
N LEU A 101 -4.66 1.67 13.50
CA LEU A 101 -5.26 1.05 14.69
C LEU A 101 -6.38 1.91 15.26
N ILE A 102 -6.16 3.22 15.40
CA ILE A 102 -7.16 4.16 15.92
C ILE A 102 -8.40 4.18 15.02
N LEU A 103 -8.20 4.31 13.70
CA LEU A 103 -9.29 4.33 12.72
C LEU A 103 -10.03 3.01 12.60
N HIS A 104 -9.37 1.89 12.92
CA HIS A 104 -10.02 0.59 13.04
C HIS A 104 -10.88 0.48 14.30
N SER A 105 -10.39 0.98 15.44
CA SER A 105 -11.13 0.96 16.72
C SER A 105 -12.29 1.96 16.83
N ALA A 106 -12.36 2.93 15.90
CA ALA A 106 -13.42 3.93 15.86
C ALA A 106 -14.76 3.38 15.29
N HIS A 107 -14.81 2.11 14.89
CA HIS A 107 -15.98 1.40 14.36
C HIS A 107 -16.09 0.01 14.98
#